data_AF-A0A1V5WG42-F1
#
_entry.id   AF-A0A1V5WG42-F1
#
_cell.length_a   1.000
_cell.length_b   1.000
_cell.length_c   1.000
_cell.angle_alpha   90.00
_cell.angle_beta   90.00
_cell.angle_gamma   90.00
#
_symmetry.space_group_name_H-M   'P 1'
#
loop_
_entity.id
_entity.type
_entity.pdbx_description
1 polymer ?
#
loop_
_entity_poly.entity_id
_entity_poly.type
_entity_poly.pdbx_seq_one_letter_code
_entity_poly.pdbx_strand_id
1 'polypeptide(L)'
;MFNRLYKVCKPVIRNLTKQIDYKRFNLTPDIISSYFWDKMLFVFNKYYGTCSEEHLKARILSSLATFKNKLLRFAYGEIAEYNQNLFKLEDLFDNDKELEDDDEEVKAKEEMLELLYKYMKEKLSPDAYMVFEVLLTPPPYIKERIKDGERITNIMLVEFFDMPRTKKSVKYIGELKQDILYWEEKAKEELHY
;
A
#
# COMPACT_ATOMS: atom_id res chain seq x y z
N MET A 1 -30.26 -22.22 15.48
CA MET A 1 -29.54 -21.06 16.07
C MET A 1 -28.04 -21.10 15.76
N PHE A 2 -27.29 -22.12 16.22
CA PHE A 2 -25.84 -22.25 15.96
C PHE A 2 -25.44 -22.07 14.48
N ASN A 3 -26.08 -22.79 13.55
CA ASN A 3 -25.78 -22.68 12.11
C ASN A 3 -25.99 -21.26 11.53
N ARG A 4 -26.90 -20.45 12.09
CA ARG A 4 -27.10 -19.05 11.67
C ARG A 4 -25.94 -18.19 12.16
N LEU A 5 -25.56 -18.33 13.44
CA LEU A 5 -24.41 -17.63 14.01
C LEU A 5 -23.08 -18.04 13.35
N TYR A 6 -22.93 -19.32 13.02
CA TYR A 6 -21.78 -19.83 12.27
C TYR A 6 -21.64 -19.14 10.91
N LYS A 7 -22.74 -19.04 10.13
CA LYS A 7 -22.75 -18.31 8.85
C LYS A 7 -22.39 -16.84 9.00
N VAL A 8 -22.84 -16.19 10.07
CA VAL A 8 -22.52 -14.78 10.38
C VAL A 8 -21.05 -14.61 10.78
N CYS A 9 -20.51 -15.52 11.59
CA CYS A 9 -19.13 -15.43 12.08
C CYS A 9 -18.10 -15.86 11.04
N LYS A 10 -18.45 -16.72 10.06
CA LYS A 10 -17.55 -17.21 9.03
C LYS A 10 -16.79 -16.10 8.27
N PRO A 11 -17.44 -15.06 7.70
CA PRO A 11 -16.72 -13.97 7.05
C PRO A 11 -15.90 -13.13 8.03
N VAL A 12 -16.37 -12.98 9.28
CA VAL A 12 -15.67 -12.23 10.34
C VAL A 12 -14.38 -12.94 10.73
N ILE A 13 -14.44 -14.24 11.02
CA ILE A 13 -13.28 -15.06 11.36
C ILE A 13 -12.28 -15.06 10.19
N ARG A 14 -12.75 -15.23 8.95
CA ARG A 14 -11.88 -15.13 7.77
C ARG A 14 -11.14 -13.80 7.71
N ASN A 15 -11.83 -12.68 7.97
CA ASN A 15 -11.20 -11.36 8.00
C ASN A 15 -10.20 -11.21 9.16
N LEU A 16 -10.56 -11.66 10.37
CA LEU A 16 -9.69 -11.59 11.54
C LEU A 16 -8.41 -12.41 11.37
N THR A 17 -8.50 -13.60 10.78
CA THR A 17 -7.34 -14.45 10.48
C THR A 17 -6.42 -13.81 9.45
N LYS A 18 -6.97 -13.18 8.39
CA LYS A 18 -6.17 -12.47 7.38
C LYS A 18 -5.32 -11.34 7.98
N GLN A 19 -5.81 -10.69 9.04
CA GLN A 19 -5.11 -9.59 9.71
C GLN A 19 -4.01 -10.05 10.67
N ILE A 20 -3.74 -11.35 10.76
CA ILE A 20 -2.69 -11.91 11.61
C ILE A 20 -1.61 -12.50 10.72
N ASP A 21 -0.38 -12.05 10.93
CA ASP A 21 0.81 -12.63 10.32
C ASP A 21 1.09 -14.01 10.94
N TYR A 22 0.72 -15.06 10.20
CA TYR A 22 0.87 -16.46 10.61
C TYR A 22 2.34 -16.92 10.63
N LYS A 23 3.22 -16.25 9.88
CA LYS A 23 4.65 -16.58 9.83
C LYS A 23 5.30 -16.40 11.20
N ARG A 24 4.87 -15.40 11.98
CA ARG A 24 5.32 -15.15 13.37
C ARG A 24 5.00 -16.28 14.35
N PHE A 25 4.02 -17.12 14.02
CA PHE A 25 3.66 -18.29 14.82
C PHE A 25 4.29 -19.58 14.29
N ASN A 26 4.94 -19.55 13.12
CA ASN A 26 5.35 -20.74 12.39
C ASN A 26 4.20 -21.74 12.19
N LEU A 27 3.01 -21.21 11.90
CA LEU A 27 1.78 -21.98 11.67
C LEU A 27 1.19 -21.62 10.32
N THR A 28 0.29 -22.45 9.81
CA THR A 28 -0.46 -22.16 8.60
C THR A 28 -1.73 -21.34 8.90
N PRO A 29 -2.25 -20.56 7.93
CA PRO A 29 -3.44 -19.72 8.13
C PRO A 29 -4.69 -20.49 8.58
N ASP A 30 -4.83 -21.75 8.17
CA ASP A 30 -5.93 -22.64 8.57
C ASP A 30 -5.88 -22.99 10.07
N ILE A 31 -4.69 -23.15 10.64
CA ILE A 31 -4.52 -23.39 12.08
C ILE A 31 -4.93 -22.14 12.88
N ILE A 32 -4.50 -20.95 12.44
CA ILE A 32 -4.93 -19.70 13.08
C ILE A 32 -6.45 -19.52 12.96
N SER A 33 -7.05 -19.85 11.82
CA SER A 33 -8.50 -19.87 11.63
C SER A 33 -9.19 -20.82 12.61
N SER A 34 -8.63 -22.01 12.83
CA SER A 34 -9.14 -22.99 13.80
C SER A 34 -9.22 -22.41 15.21
N TYR A 35 -8.21 -21.64 15.66
CA TYR A 35 -8.23 -21.02 16.99
C TYR A 35 -9.40 -20.05 17.18
N PHE A 36 -9.79 -19.32 16.14
CA PHE A 36 -10.97 -18.46 16.19
C PHE A 36 -12.27 -19.27 16.22
N TRP A 37 -12.34 -20.40 15.54
CA TRP A 37 -13.49 -21.30 15.60
C TRP A 37 -13.66 -21.93 16.99
N ASP A 38 -12.56 -22.39 17.60
CA ASP A 38 -12.56 -22.89 18.97
C ASP A 38 -13.00 -21.81 19.95
N LYS A 39 -12.53 -20.57 19.74
CA LYS A 39 -12.95 -19.43 20.56
C LYS A 39 -14.43 -19.12 20.40
N MET A 40 -14.96 -19.16 19.17
CA MET A 40 -16.39 -18.95 18.91
C MET A 40 -17.23 -20.02 19.62
N LEU A 41 -16.85 -21.29 19.48
CA LEU A 41 -17.56 -22.41 20.09
C LEU A 41 -17.55 -22.32 21.62
N PHE A 42 -16.42 -21.95 22.22
CA PHE A 42 -16.31 -21.72 23.66
C PHE A 42 -17.28 -20.63 24.15
N VAL A 43 -17.35 -19.49 23.46
CA VAL A 43 -18.24 -18.38 23.85
C VAL A 43 -19.69 -18.75 23.62
N PHE A 44 -19.99 -19.46 22.52
CA PHE A 44 -21.32 -19.98 22.24
C PHE A 44 -21.78 -20.88 23.39
N ASN A 45 -21.01 -21.93 23.73
CA ASN A 45 -21.39 -22.87 24.79
C ASN A 45 -21.51 -22.20 26.18
N LYS A 46 -20.72 -21.16 26.45
CA LYS A 46 -20.75 -20.45 27.73
C LYS A 46 -22.02 -19.61 27.92
N TYR A 47 -22.54 -19.00 26.86
CA TYR A 47 -23.66 -18.05 26.96
C TYR A 47 -24.96 -18.55 26.32
N TYR A 48 -24.91 -19.68 25.61
CA TYR A 48 -26.09 -20.33 25.05
C TYR A 48 -27.11 -20.65 26.16
N GLY A 49 -28.36 -20.22 25.95
CA GLY A 49 -29.45 -20.38 26.92
C GLY A 49 -29.50 -19.32 28.03
N THR A 50 -28.48 -18.46 28.18
CA THR A 50 -28.42 -17.43 29.23
C THR A 50 -28.79 -16.01 28.75
N CYS A 51 -28.71 -15.77 27.45
CA CYS A 51 -28.98 -14.45 26.85
C CYS A 51 -29.69 -14.58 25.50
N SER A 52 -30.29 -13.48 25.02
CA SER A 52 -30.96 -13.45 23.70
C SER A 52 -29.96 -13.64 22.55
N GLU A 53 -30.46 -14.04 21.38
CA GLU A 53 -29.63 -14.32 20.19
C GLU A 53 -28.79 -13.11 19.76
N GLU A 54 -29.31 -11.89 19.87
CA GLU A 54 -28.58 -10.66 19.55
C GLU A 54 -27.43 -10.38 20.53
N HIS A 55 -27.69 -10.55 21.83
CA HIS A 55 -26.65 -10.39 22.86
C HIS A 55 -25.57 -11.46 22.72
N LEU A 56 -25.96 -12.71 22.41
CA LEU A 56 -25.02 -13.79 22.15
C LEU A 56 -24.13 -13.49 20.95
N LYS A 57 -24.72 -12.99 19.85
CA LYS A 57 -23.98 -12.55 18.66
C LYS A 57 -22.98 -11.45 19.01
N ALA A 58 -23.42 -10.40 19.72
CA ALA A 58 -22.55 -9.29 20.12
C ALA A 58 -21.39 -9.76 21.01
N ARG A 59 -21.66 -10.67 21.96
CA ARG A 59 -20.65 -11.28 22.84
C ARG A 59 -19.61 -12.09 22.05
N ILE A 60 -20.06 -12.89 21.08
CA ILE A 60 -19.17 -13.67 20.21
C ILE A 60 -18.27 -12.73 19.41
N LEU A 61 -18.83 -11.74 18.71
CA LEU A 61 -18.05 -10.80 17.90
C LEU A 61 -17.03 -10.01 18.73
N SER A 62 -17.46 -9.50 19.89
CA SER A 62 -16.57 -8.77 20.81
C SER A 62 -15.44 -9.67 21.33
N SER A 63 -15.76 -10.93 21.64
CA SER A 63 -14.76 -11.89 22.10
C SER A 63 -13.77 -12.27 21.00
N LEU A 64 -14.19 -12.38 19.74
CA LEU A 64 -13.30 -12.68 18.61
C LEU A 64 -12.34 -11.51 18.35
N ALA A 65 -12.83 -10.26 18.39
CA ALA A 65 -12.00 -9.07 18.26
C ALA A 65 -10.97 -8.95 19.40
N THR A 66 -11.40 -9.21 20.65
CA THR A 66 -10.49 -9.22 21.80
C THR A 66 -9.44 -10.33 21.69
N PHE A 67 -9.85 -11.50 21.18
CA PHE A 67 -8.95 -12.63 20.98
C PHE A 67 -7.89 -12.35 19.90
N LYS A 68 -8.25 -11.67 18.80
CA LYS A 68 -7.30 -11.17 17.81
C LYS A 68 -6.20 -10.33 18.45
N ASN A 69 -6.57 -9.35 19.28
CA ASN A 69 -5.60 -8.49 19.97
C ASN A 69 -4.67 -9.28 20.90
N LYS A 70 -5.18 -10.36 21.52
CA LYS A 70 -4.37 -11.27 22.32
C LYS A 70 -3.34 -12.03 21.45
N LEU A 71 -3.76 -12.53 20.29
CA LEU A 71 -2.85 -13.19 19.34
C LEU A 71 -1.78 -12.22 18.84
N LEU A 72 -2.15 -11.00 18.45
CA LEU A 72 -1.18 -9.99 18.02
C LEU A 72 -0.16 -9.66 19.10
N ARG A 73 -0.58 -9.47 20.36
CA ARG A 73 0.38 -9.25 21.47
C ARG A 73 1.35 -10.42 21.65
N PHE A 74 0.91 -11.64 21.37
CA PHE A 74 1.75 -12.83 21.42
C PHE A 74 2.72 -12.90 20.23
N ALA A 75 2.27 -12.47 19.04
CA ALA A 75 3.06 -12.40 17.80
C ALA A 75 4.16 -11.33 17.79
N TYR A 76 4.07 -10.34 18.69
CA TYR A 76 5.03 -9.23 18.81
C TYR A 76 5.74 -9.22 20.19
N GLY A 77 5.68 -10.33 20.93
CA GLY A 77 6.40 -10.54 22.19
C GLY A 77 7.67 -11.38 22.00
N GLU A 78 8.37 -11.69 23.11
CA GLU A 78 9.68 -12.38 23.13
C GLU A 78 9.70 -13.74 22.37
N ILE A 79 8.57 -14.43 22.28
CA ILE A 79 8.46 -15.73 21.57
C ILE A 79 8.55 -15.54 20.04
N ALA A 80 8.24 -14.35 19.52
CA ALA A 80 8.28 -14.04 18.10
C ALA A 80 9.70 -13.91 17.54
N GLU A 81 10.65 -13.39 18.31
CA GLU A 81 12.06 -13.32 17.90
C GLU A 81 12.63 -14.73 17.70
N TYR A 82 12.28 -15.67 18.57
CA TYR A 82 12.70 -17.07 18.45
C TYR A 82 12.12 -17.74 17.19
N ASN A 83 10.84 -17.51 16.89
CA ASN A 83 10.19 -18.09 15.71
C ASN A 83 10.63 -17.44 14.39
N GLN A 84 10.94 -16.13 14.38
CA GLN A 84 11.48 -15.45 13.20
C GLN A 84 12.86 -16.01 12.82
N ASN A 85 13.69 -16.35 13.79
CA ASN A 85 15.01 -16.96 13.55
C ASN A 85 14.92 -18.39 12.98
N LEU A 86 13.78 -19.07 13.12
CA LEU A 86 13.53 -20.41 12.58
C LEU A 86 12.93 -20.39 11.18
N PHE A 87 12.44 -19.24 10.71
CA PHE A 87 11.83 -19.11 9.38
C PHE A 87 12.92 -19.10 8.31
N LYS A 88 12.73 -19.86 7.22
CA LYS A 88 13.73 -19.99 6.16
C LYS A 88 13.89 -18.66 5.42
N LEU A 89 15.14 -18.29 5.14
CA LEU A 89 15.50 -17.08 4.39
C LEU A 89 14.77 -16.98 3.04
N GLU A 90 14.51 -18.13 2.40
CA GLU A 90 13.82 -18.24 1.12
C GLU A 90 12.34 -17.82 1.20
N ASP A 91 11.64 -18.10 2.32
CA ASP A 91 10.21 -17.76 2.52
C ASP A 91 10.00 -16.28 2.95
N LEU A 92 11.10 -15.56 3.23
CA LEU A 92 11.11 -14.10 3.44
C LEU A 92 11.16 -13.33 2.11
N PHE A 93 11.66 -13.96 1.03
CA PHE A 93 11.66 -13.37 -0.31
C PHE A 93 10.35 -13.62 -1.08
N ASP A 94 9.54 -14.60 -0.67
CA ASP A 94 8.15 -14.84 -1.13
C ASP A 94 7.13 -13.79 -0.61
N ASN A 95 7.61 -12.60 -0.23
CA ASN A 95 6.79 -11.47 0.21
C ASN A 95 6.01 -10.78 -0.93
N ASP A 96 5.79 -11.44 -2.07
CA ASP A 96 4.85 -10.97 -3.10
C ASP A 96 3.38 -10.92 -2.60
N LYS A 97 3.06 -11.59 -1.49
CA LYS A 97 1.70 -11.57 -0.92
C LYS A 97 1.32 -10.32 -0.12
N GLU A 98 2.25 -9.40 0.15
CA GLU A 98 1.86 -8.07 0.65
C GLU A 98 1.36 -7.14 -0.47
N LEU A 99 1.46 -7.55 -1.74
CA LEU A 99 1.08 -6.75 -2.91
C LEU A 99 -0.27 -7.14 -3.55
N GLU A 100 -0.92 -8.23 -3.12
CA GLU A 100 -2.12 -8.77 -3.81
C GLU A 100 -3.39 -7.88 -3.68
N ASP A 101 -3.48 -6.95 -2.72
CA ASP A 101 -4.65 -6.05 -2.58
C ASP A 101 -4.45 -4.67 -3.23
N ASP A 102 -3.27 -4.39 -3.78
CA ASP A 102 -2.96 -3.14 -4.50
C ASP A 102 -3.10 -3.30 -6.02
N ASP A 103 -3.37 -4.51 -6.54
CA ASP A 103 -3.33 -4.79 -7.99
C ASP A 103 -4.25 -3.92 -8.84
N GLU A 104 -5.48 -3.60 -8.41
CA GLU A 104 -6.39 -2.74 -9.19
C GLU A 104 -6.07 -1.26 -9.01
N GLU A 105 -5.68 -0.81 -7.82
CA GLU A 105 -5.34 0.59 -7.57
C GLU A 105 -3.98 0.95 -8.17
N VAL A 106 -3.00 0.04 -8.11
CA VAL A 106 -1.70 0.16 -8.77
C VAL A 106 -1.87 0.08 -10.27
N LYS A 107 -2.67 -0.85 -10.82
CA LYS A 107 -2.98 -0.85 -12.26
C LYS A 107 -3.67 0.43 -12.70
N ALA A 108 -4.65 0.93 -11.94
CA ALA A 108 -5.31 2.20 -12.27
C ALA A 108 -4.33 3.38 -12.20
N LYS A 109 -3.41 3.41 -11.22
CA LYS A 109 -2.35 4.43 -11.14
C LYS A 109 -1.34 4.31 -12.27
N GLU A 110 -0.96 3.10 -12.65
CA GLU A 110 -0.07 2.82 -13.77
C GLU A 110 -0.72 3.21 -15.11
N GLU A 111 -1.97 2.83 -15.34
CA GLU A 111 -2.77 3.21 -16.52
C GLU A 111 -2.95 4.74 -16.58
N MET A 112 -3.24 5.39 -15.46
CA MET A 112 -3.34 6.85 -15.38
C MET A 112 -2.00 7.52 -15.70
N LEU A 113 -0.89 6.97 -15.20
CA LEU A 113 0.45 7.47 -15.48
C LEU A 113 0.82 7.30 -16.96
N GLU A 114 0.49 6.15 -17.57
CA GLU A 114 0.69 5.92 -19.01
C GLU A 114 -0.13 6.88 -19.87
N LEU A 115 -1.39 7.13 -19.52
CA LEU A 115 -2.24 8.11 -20.19
C LEU A 115 -1.65 9.52 -20.10
N LEU A 116 -1.13 9.90 -18.93
CA LEU A 116 -0.44 11.18 -18.74
C LEU A 116 0.82 11.26 -19.60
N TYR A 117 1.68 10.23 -19.61
CA TYR A 117 2.87 10.20 -20.46
C TYR A 117 2.52 10.35 -21.95
N LYS A 118 1.47 9.66 -22.41
CA LYS A 118 1.01 9.76 -23.80
C LYS A 118 0.50 11.16 -24.13
N TYR A 119 -0.34 11.74 -23.26
CA TYR A 119 -0.86 13.10 -23.44
C TYR A 119 0.26 14.13 -23.51
N MET A 120 1.20 14.05 -22.58
CA MET A 120 2.34 14.97 -22.50
C MET A 120 3.26 14.82 -23.71
N LYS A 121 3.48 13.60 -24.20
CA LYS A 121 4.28 13.33 -25.41
C LYS A 121 3.64 13.87 -26.70
N GLU A 122 2.31 13.90 -26.79
CA GLU A 122 1.60 14.42 -27.96
C GLU A 122 1.54 15.96 -27.99
N LYS A 123 1.55 16.61 -26.82
CA LYS A 123 1.38 18.07 -26.70
C LYS A 123 2.67 18.85 -26.49
N LEU A 124 3.65 18.28 -25.78
CA LEU A 124 4.90 18.96 -25.49
C LEU A 124 5.90 18.86 -26.66
N SER A 125 6.74 19.88 -26.76
CA SER A 125 7.94 19.79 -27.61
C SER A 125 8.90 18.71 -27.10
N PRO A 126 9.76 18.13 -27.97
CA PRO A 126 10.73 17.10 -27.54
C PRO A 126 11.60 17.54 -26.36
N ASP A 127 12.02 18.80 -26.35
CA ASP A 127 12.85 19.36 -25.28
C ASP A 127 12.07 19.53 -23.97
N ALA A 128 10.81 19.97 -24.04
CA ALA A 128 9.94 20.07 -22.87
C ALA A 128 9.62 18.67 -22.29
N TYR A 129 9.43 17.67 -23.15
CA TYR A 129 9.19 16.29 -22.73
C TYR A 129 10.39 15.69 -21.99
N MET A 130 11.63 15.94 -22.45
CA MET A 130 12.84 15.53 -21.71
C MET A 130 12.93 16.19 -20.33
N VAL A 131 12.61 17.48 -20.23
CA VAL A 131 12.57 18.18 -18.94
C VAL A 131 11.50 17.59 -18.02
N PHE A 132 10.32 17.23 -18.57
CA PHE A 132 9.24 16.59 -17.83
C PHE A 132 9.63 15.23 -17.26
N GLU A 133 10.29 14.37 -18.04
CA GLU A 133 10.79 13.07 -17.56
C GLU A 133 11.76 13.21 -16.38
N VAL A 134 12.65 14.21 -16.46
CA VAL A 134 13.61 14.52 -15.38
C VAL A 134 12.92 15.07 -14.14
N LEU A 135 11.80 15.78 -14.28
CA LEU A 135 11.02 16.29 -13.13
C LEU A 135 10.23 15.18 -12.44
N LEU A 136 9.61 14.26 -13.20
CA LEU A 136 8.88 13.11 -12.66
C LEU A 136 9.81 12.09 -12.01
N THR A 137 10.90 11.76 -12.70
CA THR A 137 11.81 10.70 -12.29
C THR A 137 13.23 11.26 -12.23
N PRO A 138 13.59 12.00 -11.17
CA PRO A 138 14.88 12.67 -11.11
C PRO A 138 16.03 11.66 -11.20
N PRO A 139 16.99 11.86 -12.11
CA PRO A 139 18.17 11.01 -12.25
C PRO A 139 19.02 11.00 -10.97
N PRO A 140 19.87 9.98 -10.75
CA PRO A 140 20.75 9.90 -9.58
C PRO A 140 21.56 11.19 -9.33
N TYR A 141 22.07 11.80 -10.40
CA TYR A 141 22.79 13.07 -10.35
C TYR A 141 22.01 14.21 -9.67
N ILE A 142 20.69 14.27 -9.89
CA ILE A 142 19.82 15.27 -9.30
C ILE A 142 19.40 14.84 -7.89
N LYS A 143 19.06 13.55 -7.70
CA LYS A 143 18.65 12.98 -6.40
C LYS A 143 19.73 13.16 -5.32
N GLU A 144 20.99 12.95 -5.65
CA GLU A 144 22.10 13.10 -4.70
C GLU A 144 22.33 14.56 -4.25
N ARG A 145 21.86 15.53 -5.04
CA ARG A 145 22.08 16.97 -4.81
C ARG A 145 20.87 17.68 -4.20
N ILE A 146 19.76 16.98 -4.05
CA ILE A 146 18.50 17.50 -3.52
C ILE A 146 18.23 16.78 -2.20
N LYS A 147 17.92 17.53 -1.14
CA LYS A 147 17.39 16.93 0.09
C LYS A 147 15.92 16.56 -0.11
N ASP A 148 15.44 15.52 0.57
CA ASP A 148 14.03 15.10 0.49
C ASP A 148 13.08 16.31 0.67
N GLY A 149 12.32 16.62 -0.39
CA GLY A 149 11.38 17.74 -0.44
C GLY A 149 11.88 19.07 -1.04
N GLU A 150 13.16 19.18 -1.41
CA GLU A 150 13.68 20.36 -2.12
C GLU A 150 13.25 20.38 -3.60
N ARG A 151 12.92 21.57 -4.11
CA ARG A 151 12.51 21.75 -5.52
C ARG A 151 13.72 21.73 -6.45
N ILE A 152 13.59 21.01 -7.57
CA ILE A 152 14.59 21.01 -8.64
C ILE A 152 14.70 22.43 -9.24
N THR A 153 15.85 23.06 -9.04
CA THR A 153 16.13 24.42 -9.54
C THR A 153 16.44 24.42 -11.03
N ASN A 154 16.15 25.52 -11.73
CA ASN A 154 16.43 25.63 -13.16
C ASN A 154 17.93 25.56 -13.47
N ILE A 155 18.79 25.97 -12.52
CA ILE A 155 20.25 25.90 -12.66
C ILE A 155 20.72 24.44 -12.66
N MET A 156 20.15 23.61 -11.79
CA MET A 156 20.46 22.16 -11.76
C MET A 156 20.05 21.46 -13.04
N LEU A 157 18.91 21.84 -13.64
CA LEU A 157 18.49 21.31 -14.94
C LEU A 157 19.43 21.76 -16.05
N VAL A 158 19.87 23.02 -16.05
CA VAL A 158 20.87 23.53 -17.01
C VAL A 158 22.17 22.75 -16.91
N GLU A 159 22.64 22.42 -15.70
CA GLU A 159 23.81 21.57 -15.49
C GLU A 159 23.60 20.13 -15.93
N PHE A 160 22.44 19.56 -15.64
CA PHE A 160 22.13 18.17 -15.98
C PHE A 160 22.10 17.94 -17.50
N PHE A 161 21.53 18.88 -18.26
CA PHE A 161 21.49 18.83 -19.73
C PHE A 161 22.77 19.39 -20.38
N ASP A 162 23.82 19.65 -19.60
CA ASP A 162 25.11 20.20 -20.06
C ASP A 162 24.95 21.48 -20.91
N MET A 163 23.95 22.30 -20.57
CA MET A 163 23.71 23.58 -21.22
C MET A 163 24.63 24.66 -20.64
N PRO A 164 25.00 25.67 -21.44
CA PRO A 164 25.84 26.76 -20.93
C PRO A 164 25.08 27.51 -19.84
N ARG A 165 25.70 27.71 -18.66
CA ARG A 165 25.17 28.47 -17.50
C ARG A 165 25.02 29.98 -17.82
N THR A 166 24.11 30.29 -18.74
CA THR A 166 23.79 31.66 -19.14
C THR A 166 22.36 32.01 -18.73
N LYS A 167 22.09 33.32 -18.60
CA LYS A 167 20.71 33.81 -18.32
C LYS A 167 19.70 33.36 -19.38
N LYS A 168 20.14 33.15 -20.62
CA LYS A 168 19.28 32.65 -21.71
C LYS A 168 18.88 31.19 -21.49
N SER A 169 19.82 30.32 -21.16
CA SER A 169 19.54 28.90 -20.89
C SER A 169 18.63 28.72 -19.66
N VAL A 170 18.85 29.52 -18.62
CA VAL A 170 17.97 29.50 -17.42
C VAL A 170 16.56 29.98 -17.75
N LYS A 171 16.43 31.01 -18.60
CA LYS A 171 15.13 31.51 -19.08
C LYS A 171 14.42 30.47 -19.93
N TYR A 172 15.15 29.82 -20.84
CA TYR A 172 14.63 28.77 -21.71
C TYR A 172 14.06 27.58 -20.92
N ILE A 173 14.80 27.07 -19.93
CA ILE A 173 14.26 26.04 -19.01
C ILE A 173 13.05 26.55 -18.21
N GLY A 174 13.04 27.83 -17.85
CA GLY A 174 11.88 28.46 -17.22
C GLY A 174 10.64 28.44 -18.10
N GLU A 175 10.79 28.76 -19.40
CA GLU A 175 9.71 28.72 -20.39
C GLU A 175 9.19 27.30 -20.60
N LEU A 176 10.09 26.31 -20.71
CA LEU A 176 9.71 24.89 -20.81
C LEU A 176 8.93 24.41 -19.57
N LYS A 177 9.32 24.83 -18.36
CA LYS A 177 8.58 24.49 -17.13
C LYS A 177 7.21 25.16 -17.07
N GLN A 178 7.05 26.35 -17.63
CA GLN A 178 5.74 27.01 -17.73
C GLN A 178 4.83 26.29 -18.72
N ASP A 179 5.38 25.85 -19.87
CA ASP A 179 4.65 25.07 -20.86
C ASP A 179 4.20 23.71 -20.29
N ILE A 180 5.09 23.02 -19.57
CA ILE A 180 4.76 21.78 -18.83
C ILE A 180 3.62 22.02 -17.84
N LEU A 181 3.72 23.06 -16.99
CA LEU A 181 2.67 23.38 -16.02
C LEU A 181 1.31 23.67 -16.68
N TYR A 182 1.31 24.37 -17.80
CA TYR A 182 0.10 24.66 -18.56
C TYR A 182 -0.59 23.38 -19.07
N TRP A 183 0.18 22.46 -19.64
CA TRP A 183 -0.35 21.18 -20.11
C TRP A 183 -0.69 20.22 -18.98
N GLU A 184 -0.01 20.25 -17.84
CA GLU A 184 -0.38 19.51 -16.63
C GLU A 184 -1.73 19.98 -16.06
N GLU A 185 -1.99 21.28 -16.04
CA GLU A 185 -3.29 21.82 -15.60
C GLU A 185 -4.41 21.42 -16.56
N LYS A 186 -4.17 21.50 -17.87
CA LYS A 186 -5.13 21.00 -18.86
C LYS A 186 -5.35 19.49 -18.81
N ALA A 187 -4.29 18.72 -18.55
CA ALA A 187 -4.38 17.27 -18.41
C ALA A 187 -5.32 16.90 -17.26
N LYS A 188 -5.35 17.66 -16.16
CA LYS A 188 -6.31 17.44 -15.05
C LYS A 188 -7.77 17.67 -15.45
N GLU A 189 -8.04 18.55 -16.41
CA GLU A 189 -9.39 18.83 -16.90
C GLU A 189 -9.80 17.89 -18.03
N GLU A 190 -8.88 17.53 -18.93
CA GLU A 190 -9.15 16.73 -20.12
C GLU A 190 -9.05 15.21 -19.87
N LEU A 191 -8.17 14.77 -18.96
CA LEU A 191 -8.09 13.37 -18.52
C LEU A 191 -9.03 13.17 -17.33
N HIS A 192 -10.32 13.01 -17.62
CA HIS A 192 -11.29 12.58 -16.62
C HIS A 192 -11.11 11.08 -16.32
N TYR A 193 -10.80 10.76 -15.08
CA TYR A 193 -10.90 9.43 -14.49
C TYR A 193 -11.70 9.52 -13.19
#